data_AF-A0A8R1ESA6-F1
#
_entry.id   AF-A0A8R1ESA6-F1
#
_cell.length_a   1.000
_cell.length_b   1.000
_cell.length_c   1.000
_cell.angle_alpha   90.00
_cell.angle_beta   90.00
_cell.angle_gamma   90.00
#
_symmetry.space_group_name_H-M   'P 1'
#
loop_
_entity.id
_entity.type
_entity.pdbx_description
1 polymer ?
#
loop_
_entity_poly.entity_id
_entity_poly.type
_entity_poly.pdbx_seq_one_letter_code
_entity_poly.pdbx_strand_id
1 'polypeptide(L)'
;MPGYLGTEKQFRSQFLKRIMKCRLPKANETDLKAGSAAIGQLHKLILPFVMRRLKTDVLKELPDKNVQDYECELTEDQKEIYRFIVNKCTSNHEDLKNKTGISSLVCLIALRKLTDHPMLVHDTLRNIGAPQEILHKALTARSGKMEALKQLLIECKICKDPDEEVLETDEIGGLEEVAGHRALIFCQWKTSAKLVSDKLKSGEFGSVVPHLMLDGNVPPEERMSMVHRFNEDKTIDVLILTTHVGGVGLNLTGADTVIFLDHDWNPMKDLQAIDRAHRLGQTRNVNVYRLITQGTVEEKVMSLAKFKLNTAQALIGADNTSMMTMETGELMNMFTLDGDEKKPSVSSGGTPAKKLKSSGGGGSAGGVEEVDLANMWDESQYDDFQVGSFLQNT
;
A
#
# COMPACT_ATOMS: atom_id res chain seq x y z
N MET A 1 0.28 15.19 26.42
CA MET A 1 0.42 15.88 27.71
C MET A 1 1.30 15.04 28.64
N PRO A 2 2.47 15.54 29.06
CA PRO A 2 3.33 14.81 30.00
C PRO A 2 2.57 14.50 31.30
N GLY A 3 2.58 13.24 31.73
CA GLY A 3 1.96 12.81 32.99
C GLY A 3 0.48 12.39 32.96
N TYR A 4 -0.23 12.54 31.82
CA TYR A 4 -1.66 12.20 31.73
C TYR A 4 -1.95 10.70 31.98
N LEU A 5 -1.04 9.81 31.59
CA LEU A 5 -1.12 8.36 31.85
C LEU A 5 -0.32 7.94 33.11
N GLY A 6 0.08 8.92 33.94
CA GLY A 6 0.94 8.70 35.09
C GLY A 6 2.39 8.37 34.74
N THR A 7 3.10 7.75 35.68
CA THR A 7 4.49 7.29 35.48
C THR A 7 4.54 6.00 34.66
N GLU A 8 5.66 5.73 33.99
CA GLU A 8 5.85 4.51 33.20
C GLU A 8 5.58 3.23 34.04
N LYS A 9 5.97 3.23 35.32
CA LYS A 9 5.72 2.10 36.24
C LYS A 9 4.23 1.89 36.50
N GLN A 10 3.48 2.96 36.72
CA GLN A 10 2.03 2.91 36.93
C GLN A 10 1.31 2.44 35.66
N PHE A 11 1.64 3.02 34.50
CA PHE A 11 1.09 2.62 33.21
C PHE A 11 1.34 1.13 32.91
N ARG A 12 2.58 0.66 33.12
CA ARG A 12 2.94 -0.75 32.91
C ARG A 12 2.14 -1.69 33.81
N SER A 13 1.92 -1.30 35.08
CA SER A 13 1.19 -2.13 36.04
C SER A 13 -0.32 -2.14 35.80
N GLN A 14 -0.89 -0.98 35.48
CA GLN A 14 -2.33 -0.78 35.34
C GLN A 14 -2.87 -1.30 34.01
N PHE A 15 -2.16 -1.04 32.91
CA PHE A 15 -2.61 -1.40 31.56
C PHE A 15 -1.78 -2.54 30.98
N LEU A 16 -0.48 -2.32 30.74
CA LEU A 16 0.35 -3.22 29.93
C LEU A 16 0.39 -4.66 30.46
N LYS A 17 0.60 -4.86 31.77
CA LYS A 17 0.64 -6.21 32.38
C LYS A 17 -0.70 -6.93 32.29
N ARG A 18 -1.83 -6.23 32.48
CA ARG A 18 -3.17 -6.82 32.41
C ARG A 18 -3.53 -7.22 30.98
N ILE A 19 -3.20 -6.34 30.03
CA ILE A 19 -3.40 -6.59 28.58
C ILE A 19 -2.53 -7.75 28.10
N MET A 20 -1.25 -7.81 28.51
CA MET A 20 -0.38 -8.92 28.12
C MET A 20 -0.82 -10.26 28.69
N LYS A 21 -1.31 -10.30 29.94
CA LYS A 21 -1.82 -11.52 30.56
C LYS A 21 -3.05 -12.08 29.85
N CYS A 22 -3.95 -11.20 29.40
CA CYS A 22 -5.12 -11.56 28.60
C CYS A 22 -4.77 -12.20 27.25
N ARG A 23 -3.60 -11.90 26.67
CA ARG A 23 -3.16 -12.43 25.37
C ARG A 23 -2.40 -13.76 25.46
N LEU A 24 -2.17 -14.28 26.67
CA LEU A 24 -1.52 -15.57 26.84
C LEU A 24 -2.50 -16.72 26.56
N PRO A 25 -2.07 -17.80 25.88
CA PRO A 25 -2.94 -18.93 25.53
C PRO A 25 -3.46 -19.72 26.75
N LYS A 26 -2.98 -19.45 27.96
CA LYS A 26 -3.43 -20.05 29.23
C LYS A 26 -4.15 -19.03 30.15
N ALA A 27 -4.73 -17.98 29.57
CA ALA A 27 -5.39 -16.94 30.35
C ALA A 27 -6.70 -17.46 30.98
N ASN A 28 -6.91 -17.15 32.26
CA ASN A 28 -8.16 -17.44 32.95
C ASN A 28 -9.26 -16.44 32.55
N GLU A 29 -10.53 -16.80 32.70
CA GLU A 29 -11.68 -15.92 32.41
C GLU A 29 -11.60 -14.57 33.16
N THR A 30 -11.02 -14.58 34.38
CA THR A 30 -10.76 -13.38 35.17
C THR A 30 -9.73 -12.46 34.54
N ASP A 31 -8.69 -13.02 33.91
CA ASP A 31 -7.64 -12.26 33.25
C ASP A 31 -8.13 -11.65 31.91
N LEU A 32 -9.03 -12.35 31.21
CA LEU A 32 -9.71 -11.86 30.02
C LEU A 32 -10.58 -10.63 30.34
N LYS A 33 -11.44 -10.73 31.36
CA LYS A 33 -12.29 -9.61 31.82
C LYS A 33 -11.46 -8.42 32.29
N ALA A 34 -10.39 -8.66 33.06
CA ALA A 34 -9.49 -7.61 33.53
C ALA A 34 -8.71 -6.94 32.39
N GLY A 35 -8.32 -7.70 31.37
CA GLY A 35 -7.65 -7.20 30.17
C GLY A 35 -8.57 -6.31 29.32
N SER A 36 -9.79 -6.79 29.04
CA SER A 36 -10.80 -6.03 28.28
C SER A 36 -11.18 -4.72 28.98
N ALA A 37 -11.41 -4.76 30.30
CA ALA A 37 -11.69 -3.55 31.08
C ALA A 37 -10.53 -2.54 31.05
N ALA A 38 -9.28 -3.01 31.10
CA ALA A 38 -8.10 -2.15 30.99
C ALA A 38 -7.98 -1.50 29.60
N ILE A 39 -8.30 -2.24 28.53
CA ILE A 39 -8.32 -1.70 27.16
C ILE A 39 -9.40 -0.63 27.02
N GLY A 40 -10.63 -0.90 27.48
CA GLY A 40 -11.73 0.06 27.43
C GLY A 40 -11.43 1.36 28.20
N GLN A 41 -10.85 1.24 29.40
CA GLN A 41 -10.41 2.40 30.19
C GLN A 41 -9.33 3.21 29.47
N LEU A 42 -8.32 2.53 28.92
CA LEU A 42 -7.24 3.21 28.20
C LEU A 42 -7.77 3.93 26.95
N HIS A 43 -8.68 3.30 26.21
CA HIS A 43 -9.30 3.89 25.04
C HIS A 43 -10.09 5.15 25.42
N LYS A 44 -10.93 5.09 26.47
CA LYS A 44 -11.70 6.25 26.97
C LYS A 44 -10.81 7.42 27.39
N LEU A 45 -9.63 7.13 27.96
CA LEU A 45 -8.67 8.18 28.33
C LEU A 45 -8.03 8.84 27.10
N ILE A 46 -7.79 8.10 26.03
CA ILE A 46 -7.08 8.58 24.83
C ILE A 46 -8.03 9.25 23.83
N LEU A 47 -9.27 8.78 23.74
CA LEU A 47 -10.25 9.19 22.73
C LEU A 47 -10.47 10.71 22.62
N PRO A 48 -10.58 11.49 23.72
CA PRO A 48 -10.77 12.94 23.64
C PRO A 48 -9.59 13.69 22.97
N PHE A 49 -8.40 13.07 22.93
CA PHE A 49 -7.20 13.67 22.33
C PHE A 49 -6.93 13.20 20.91
N VAL A 50 -7.70 12.22 20.41
CA VAL A 50 -7.53 11.66 19.07
C VAL A 50 -8.75 12.00 18.24
N MET A 51 -8.63 13.03 17.41
CA MET A 51 -9.63 13.33 16.40
C MET A 51 -9.29 12.57 15.12
N ARG A 52 -10.16 11.62 14.74
CA ARG A 52 -10.08 10.89 13.48
C ARG A 52 -11.40 11.05 12.73
N ARG A 53 -11.32 11.41 11.46
CA ARG A 53 -12.47 11.49 10.53
C ARG A 53 -12.08 10.87 9.21
N LEU A 54 -12.98 10.13 8.57
CA LEU A 54 -12.73 9.60 7.24
C LEU A 54 -13.11 10.66 6.19
N LYS A 55 -12.43 10.62 5.04
CA LYS A 55 -12.75 11.54 3.92
C LYS A 55 -14.17 11.32 3.41
N THR A 56 -14.65 10.09 3.43
CA THR A 56 -16.02 9.70 3.06
C THR A 56 -17.07 10.40 3.92
N ASP A 57 -16.79 10.62 5.20
CA ASP A 57 -17.75 11.17 6.15
C ASP A 57 -17.83 12.70 6.04
N VAL A 58 -16.72 13.33 5.65
CA VAL A 58 -16.56 14.79 5.63
C VAL A 58 -16.75 15.38 4.23
N LEU A 59 -16.35 14.66 3.18
CA LEU A 59 -16.25 15.17 1.81
C LEU A 59 -17.08 14.31 0.85
N LYS A 60 -18.38 14.59 0.78
CA LYS A 60 -19.33 13.87 -0.10
C LYS A 60 -19.17 14.20 -1.59
N GLU A 61 -18.52 15.33 -1.90
CA GLU A 61 -18.32 15.80 -3.28
C GLU A 61 -17.00 15.32 -3.90
N LEU A 62 -16.20 14.56 -3.15
CA LEU A 62 -14.92 14.08 -3.63
C LEU A 62 -15.15 12.92 -4.61
N PRO A 63 -14.56 12.95 -5.83
CA PRO A 63 -14.80 11.91 -6.82
C PRO A 63 -14.19 10.58 -6.38
N ASP A 64 -14.65 9.50 -6.99
CA ASP A 64 -14.19 8.15 -6.64
C ASP A 64 -12.70 7.97 -6.91
N LYS A 65 -12.09 7.16 -6.06
CA LYS A 65 -10.71 6.70 -6.20
C LYS A 65 -10.72 5.24 -6.58
N ASN A 66 -10.21 4.92 -7.76
CA ASN A 66 -10.01 3.54 -8.19
C ASN A 66 -8.56 3.14 -7.94
N VAL A 67 -8.32 2.00 -7.27
CA VAL A 67 -6.96 1.49 -7.01
C VAL A 67 -6.82 0.15 -7.71
N GLN A 68 -5.91 0.07 -8.67
CA GLN A 68 -5.65 -1.10 -9.49
C GLN A 68 -4.21 -1.57 -9.31
N ASP A 69 -4.05 -2.88 -9.15
CA ASP A 69 -2.76 -3.55 -9.11
C ASP A 69 -2.47 -4.05 -10.52
N TYR A 70 -1.40 -3.53 -11.12
CA TYR A 70 -0.95 -3.91 -12.46
C TYR A 70 0.22 -4.86 -12.31
N GLU A 71 -0.03 -6.13 -12.60
CA GLU A 71 0.94 -7.19 -12.44
C GLU A 71 1.87 -7.27 -13.66
N CYS A 72 3.18 -7.26 -13.41
CA CYS A 72 4.21 -7.31 -14.43
C CYS A 72 5.04 -8.58 -14.28
N GLU A 73 5.52 -9.13 -15.40
CA GLU A 73 6.49 -10.22 -15.38
C GLU A 73 7.93 -9.68 -15.51
N LEU A 74 8.88 -10.37 -14.88
CA LEU A 74 10.30 -10.11 -15.11
C LEU A 74 10.71 -10.57 -16.51
N THR A 75 11.57 -9.81 -17.19
CA THR A 75 12.22 -10.27 -18.42
C THR A 75 13.19 -11.43 -18.13
N GLU A 76 13.51 -12.24 -19.15
CA GLU A 76 14.44 -13.37 -18.96
C GLU A 76 15.82 -12.92 -18.48
N ASP A 77 16.33 -11.79 -19.01
CA ASP A 77 17.58 -11.18 -18.52
C ASP A 77 17.46 -10.74 -17.05
N GLN A 78 16.33 -10.13 -16.67
CA GLN A 78 16.07 -9.78 -15.28
C GLN A 78 16.04 -11.01 -14.38
N LYS A 79 15.40 -12.11 -14.80
CA LYS A 79 15.33 -13.37 -14.03
C LYS A 79 16.72 -13.96 -13.81
N GLU A 80 17.58 -13.93 -14.82
CA GLU A 80 18.96 -14.43 -14.71
C GLU A 80 19.79 -13.60 -13.72
N ILE A 81 19.74 -12.27 -13.83
CA ILE A 81 20.42 -11.36 -12.89
C ILE A 81 19.85 -11.55 -11.47
N TYR A 82 18.53 -11.72 -11.35
CA TYR A 82 17.86 -11.91 -10.07
C TYR A 82 18.34 -13.19 -9.38
N ARG A 83 18.36 -14.32 -10.11
CA ARG A 83 18.88 -15.60 -9.61
C ARG A 83 20.34 -15.49 -9.21
N PHE A 84 21.16 -14.77 -9.99
CA PHE A 84 22.56 -14.55 -9.65
C PHE A 84 22.73 -13.81 -8.31
N ILE A 85 22.00 -12.70 -8.12
CA ILE A 85 22.05 -11.92 -6.87
C ILE A 85 21.59 -12.78 -5.70
N VAL A 86 20.46 -13.49 -5.83
CA VAL A 86 19.94 -14.38 -4.78
C VAL A 86 20.94 -15.47 -4.42
N ASN A 87 21.52 -16.15 -5.41
CA ASN A 87 22.51 -17.20 -5.17
C ASN A 87 23.74 -16.66 -4.43
N LYS A 88 24.27 -15.51 -4.85
CA LYS A 88 25.40 -14.86 -4.16
C LYS A 88 25.06 -14.47 -2.72
N CYS A 89 23.83 -14.03 -2.45
CA CYS A 89 23.40 -13.71 -1.10
C CYS A 89 23.22 -14.96 -0.22
N THR A 90 22.68 -16.04 -0.77
CA THR A 90 22.46 -17.31 -0.03
C THR A 90 23.76 -18.07 0.21
N SER A 91 24.66 -18.17 -0.79
CA SER A 91 25.96 -18.84 -0.62
C SER A 91 26.84 -18.15 0.42
N ASN A 92 26.74 -16.82 0.55
CA ASN A 92 27.48 -16.07 1.57
C ASN A 92 26.89 -16.22 2.99
N HIS A 93 25.67 -16.77 3.16
CA HIS A 93 25.07 -17.01 4.48
C HIS A 93 25.73 -18.18 5.23
N GLU A 94 26.31 -19.15 4.51
CA GLU A 94 27.10 -20.23 5.14
C GLU A 94 28.48 -19.72 5.62
N ASP A 95 29.04 -18.72 4.95
CA ASP A 95 30.34 -18.10 5.26
C ASP A 95 30.26 -16.86 6.19
N LEU A 96 29.08 -16.56 6.75
CA LEU A 96 28.80 -15.36 7.56
C LEU A 96 29.64 -15.27 8.87
N LYS A 97 30.43 -16.29 9.19
CA LYS A 97 31.44 -16.25 10.27
C LYS A 97 32.62 -15.31 9.98
N ASN A 98 32.89 -14.96 8.72
CA ASN A 98 34.13 -14.27 8.31
C ASN A 98 34.00 -12.80 7.89
N LYS A 99 32.96 -12.06 8.33
CA LYS A 99 32.85 -10.57 8.22
C LYS A 99 33.01 -9.95 6.81
N THR A 100 32.99 -10.73 5.72
CA THR A 100 33.14 -10.27 4.33
C THR A 100 31.88 -10.48 3.47
N GLY A 101 30.73 -10.76 4.09
CA GLY A 101 29.46 -10.95 3.38
C GLY A 101 28.73 -9.64 3.05
N ILE A 102 28.08 -9.60 1.89
CA ILE A 102 27.10 -8.54 1.56
C ILE A 102 25.91 -8.67 2.52
N SER A 103 25.54 -7.56 3.17
CA SER A 103 24.39 -7.54 4.07
C SER A 103 23.09 -7.93 3.35
N SER A 104 22.25 -8.74 3.99
CA SER A 104 20.92 -9.11 3.47
C SER A 104 20.09 -7.89 3.06
N LEU A 105 20.27 -6.75 3.74
CA LEU A 105 19.60 -5.49 3.39
C LEU A 105 20.08 -4.92 2.05
N VAL A 106 21.38 -4.98 1.77
CA VAL A 106 21.94 -4.54 0.49
C VAL A 106 21.42 -5.43 -0.64
N CYS A 107 21.31 -6.73 -0.39
CA CYS A 107 20.71 -7.68 -1.33
C CYS A 107 19.25 -7.33 -1.64
N LEU A 108 18.43 -7.10 -0.61
CA LEU A 108 17.02 -6.72 -0.80
C LEU A 108 16.88 -5.39 -1.56
N ILE A 109 17.73 -4.40 -1.27
CA ILE A 109 17.75 -3.13 -2.01
C ILE A 109 18.14 -3.36 -3.47
N ALA A 110 19.12 -4.23 -3.75
CA ALA A 110 19.53 -4.56 -5.10
C ALA A 110 18.42 -5.27 -5.89
N LEU A 111 17.75 -6.25 -5.28
CA LEU A 111 16.62 -6.95 -5.89
C LEU A 111 15.46 -6.00 -6.21
N ARG A 112 15.16 -5.06 -5.31
CA ARG A 112 14.15 -4.02 -5.55
C ARG A 112 14.54 -3.02 -6.64
N LYS A 113 15.82 -2.73 -6.83
CA LYS A 113 16.28 -1.88 -7.93
C LYS A 113 16.27 -2.65 -9.26
N LEU A 114 16.47 -3.97 -9.23
CA LEU A 114 16.46 -4.83 -10.41
C LEU A 114 15.07 -4.93 -11.04
N THR A 115 14.03 -5.03 -10.20
CA THR A 115 12.63 -5.07 -10.63
C THR A 115 12.24 -3.79 -11.38
N ASP A 116 12.73 -2.63 -10.94
CA ASP A 116 12.62 -1.37 -11.68
C ASP A 116 13.35 -1.42 -13.01
N HIS A 117 14.69 -1.59 -12.97
CA HIS A 117 15.50 -1.69 -14.18
C HIS A 117 16.88 -2.30 -13.91
N PRO A 118 17.37 -3.22 -14.77
CA PRO A 118 18.69 -3.85 -14.63
C PRO A 118 19.86 -2.86 -14.51
N MET A 119 19.82 -1.77 -15.27
CA MET A 119 20.86 -0.72 -15.24
C MET A 119 21.11 -0.14 -13.85
N LEU A 120 20.08 -0.09 -12.98
CA LEU A 120 20.19 0.48 -11.63
C LEU A 120 21.04 -0.37 -10.67
N VAL A 121 21.28 -1.63 -11.03
CA VAL A 121 22.00 -2.60 -10.20
C VAL A 121 23.43 -2.82 -10.71
N HIS A 122 23.82 -2.20 -11.82
CA HIS A 122 25.14 -2.38 -12.43
C HIS A 122 26.30 -2.16 -11.44
N ASP A 123 26.28 -1.07 -10.66
CA ASP A 123 27.31 -0.81 -9.64
C ASP A 123 27.33 -1.86 -8.53
N THR A 124 26.15 -2.37 -8.17
CA THR A 124 26.03 -3.41 -7.15
C THR A 124 26.54 -4.74 -7.68
N LEU A 125 26.23 -5.10 -8.92
CA LEU A 125 26.76 -6.29 -9.59
C LEU A 125 28.28 -6.25 -9.69
N ARG A 126 28.85 -5.08 -10.02
CA ARG A 126 30.30 -4.88 -10.05
C ARG A 126 30.93 -5.15 -8.67
N ASN A 127 30.32 -4.63 -7.60
CA ASN A 127 30.80 -4.84 -6.23
C ASN A 127 30.68 -6.30 -5.76
N ILE A 128 29.69 -7.04 -6.26
CA ILE A 128 29.46 -8.46 -5.95
C ILE A 128 30.41 -9.38 -6.76
N GLY A 129 31.16 -8.82 -7.72
CA GLY A 129 32.04 -9.59 -8.60
C GLY A 129 31.26 -10.39 -9.64
N ALA A 130 30.23 -9.79 -10.24
CA ALA A 130 29.48 -10.41 -11.31
C ALA A 130 30.34 -10.63 -12.57
N PRO A 131 30.14 -11.74 -13.31
CA PRO A 131 30.73 -11.96 -14.63
C PRO A 131 30.43 -10.81 -15.60
N GLN A 132 31.35 -10.55 -16.53
CA GLN A 132 31.17 -9.51 -17.56
C GLN A 132 29.91 -9.70 -18.41
N GLU A 133 29.49 -10.95 -18.64
CA GLU A 133 28.25 -11.26 -19.37
C GLU A 133 27.01 -10.69 -18.66
N ILE A 134 26.92 -10.89 -17.34
CA ILE A 134 25.81 -10.40 -16.51
C ILE A 134 25.83 -8.86 -16.41
N LEU A 135 27.03 -8.26 -16.35
CA LEU A 135 27.18 -6.81 -16.37
C LEU A 135 26.74 -6.19 -17.69
N HIS A 136 27.09 -6.82 -18.83
CA HIS A 136 26.65 -6.37 -20.15
C HIS A 136 25.13 -6.50 -20.30
N LYS A 137 24.55 -7.64 -19.87
CA LYS A 137 23.09 -7.84 -19.84
C LYS A 137 22.39 -6.75 -19.03
N ALA A 138 22.94 -6.35 -17.88
CA ALA A 138 22.33 -5.29 -17.07
C ALA A 138 22.25 -3.92 -17.79
N LEU A 139 23.09 -3.67 -18.79
CA LEU A 139 23.07 -2.43 -19.57
C LEU A 139 22.12 -2.50 -20.77
N THR A 140 22.02 -3.66 -21.41
CA THR A 140 21.22 -3.83 -22.63
C THR A 140 19.78 -4.31 -22.36
N ALA A 141 19.54 -4.92 -21.20
CA ALA A 141 18.27 -5.55 -20.89
C ALA A 141 17.14 -4.53 -20.73
N ARG A 142 15.96 -4.93 -21.22
CA ARG A 142 14.69 -4.24 -20.98
C ARG A 142 14.13 -4.64 -19.62
N SER A 143 13.25 -3.80 -19.08
CA SER A 143 12.53 -4.06 -17.83
C SER A 143 11.05 -4.23 -18.10
N GLY A 144 10.46 -5.31 -17.55
CA GLY A 144 9.03 -5.57 -17.68
C GLY A 144 8.16 -4.47 -17.07
N LYS A 145 8.61 -3.85 -15.98
CA LYS A 145 7.90 -2.68 -15.40
C LYS A 145 7.90 -1.46 -16.31
N MET A 146 8.99 -1.21 -17.03
CA MET A 146 9.05 -0.06 -17.94
C MET A 146 8.18 -0.31 -19.17
N GLU A 147 8.06 -1.55 -19.62
CA GLU A 147 7.13 -1.92 -20.69
C GLU A 147 5.66 -1.79 -20.24
N ALA A 148 5.34 -2.25 -19.03
CA ALA A 148 4.03 -2.01 -18.43
C ALA A 148 3.73 -0.51 -18.23
N LEU A 149 4.71 0.28 -17.79
CA LEU A 149 4.58 1.73 -17.70
C LEU A 149 4.29 2.36 -19.06
N LYS A 150 4.97 1.89 -20.12
CA LYS A 150 4.69 2.31 -21.51
C LYS A 150 3.23 2.06 -21.87
N GLN A 151 2.77 0.83 -21.64
CA GLN A 151 1.41 0.42 -21.97
C GLN A 151 0.38 1.26 -21.20
N LEU A 152 0.58 1.47 -19.91
CA LEU A 152 -0.29 2.31 -19.09
C LEU A 152 -0.34 3.77 -19.57
N LEU A 153 0.79 4.34 -19.98
CA LEU A 153 0.83 5.70 -20.51
C LEU A 153 0.10 5.83 -21.86
N ILE A 154 0.15 4.79 -22.70
CA ILE A 154 -0.59 4.69 -23.95
C ILE A 154 -2.09 4.55 -23.67
N GLU A 155 -2.48 3.64 -22.77
CA GLU A 155 -3.88 3.44 -22.37
C GLU A 155 -4.49 4.71 -21.75
N CYS A 156 -3.70 5.47 -21.00
CA CYS A 156 -4.11 6.77 -20.45
C CYS A 156 -4.15 7.89 -21.51
N LYS A 157 -3.83 7.61 -22.79
CA LYS A 157 -3.71 8.57 -23.89
C LYS A 157 -2.75 9.73 -23.60
N ILE A 158 -1.74 9.48 -22.76
CA ILE A 158 -0.67 10.43 -22.45
C ILE A 158 0.42 10.33 -23.51
N CYS A 159 0.70 9.11 -23.97
CA CYS A 159 1.50 8.86 -25.17
C CYS A 159 0.56 8.62 -26.36
N LYS A 160 0.87 9.21 -27.52
CA LYS A 160 0.30 8.77 -28.79
C LYS A 160 1.00 7.50 -29.21
N ASP A 161 0.26 6.50 -29.66
CA ASP A 161 0.84 5.26 -30.18
C ASP A 161 1.74 5.57 -31.39
N PRO A 162 2.93 4.95 -31.51
CA PRO A 162 3.76 5.09 -32.70
C PRO A 162 3.14 4.41 -33.94
N ASP A 163 2.17 3.51 -33.75
CA ASP A 163 1.50 2.75 -34.82
C ASP A 163 0.15 3.35 -35.26
N GLU A 164 -0.33 4.42 -34.62
CA GLU A 164 -1.41 5.25 -35.19
C GLU A 164 -0.81 6.17 -36.26
N GLU A 165 -0.61 5.59 -37.45
CA GLU A 165 -0.59 6.37 -38.68
C GLU A 165 -1.78 7.33 -38.67
N VAL A 166 -1.49 8.58 -39.08
CA VAL A 166 -2.46 9.64 -39.31
C VAL A 166 -3.53 9.15 -40.29
N LEU A 167 -4.58 8.51 -39.80
CA LEU A 167 -5.82 8.35 -40.54
C LEU A 167 -6.53 9.70 -40.48
N GLU A 168 -6.23 10.54 -41.47
CA GLU A 168 -7.19 11.52 -41.96
C GLU A 168 -8.52 10.79 -42.17
N THR A 169 -9.44 10.92 -41.21
CA THR A 169 -10.84 10.54 -41.36
C THR A 169 -11.71 11.69 -40.88
N ASP A 170 -11.91 12.62 -41.82
CA ASP A 170 -13.18 13.20 -42.24
C ASP A 170 -14.32 13.36 -41.20
N GLU A 171 -14.64 14.63 -40.94
CA GLU A 171 -15.96 15.24 -41.20
C GLU A 171 -17.27 14.61 -40.68
N ILE A 172 -17.32 14.01 -39.48
CA ILE A 172 -18.62 13.88 -38.78
C ILE A 172 -18.51 14.41 -37.35
N GLY A 173 -19.27 15.47 -37.11
CA GLY A 173 -19.17 16.32 -35.94
C GLY A 173 -19.50 15.64 -34.61
N GLY A 174 -18.69 16.03 -33.62
CA GLY A 174 -19.11 16.22 -32.24
C GLY A 174 -19.28 14.95 -31.42
N LEU A 175 -18.26 14.65 -30.62
CA LEU A 175 -18.36 14.45 -29.17
C LEU A 175 -16.94 14.26 -28.59
N GLU A 176 -16.54 15.24 -27.79
CA GLU A 176 -15.39 15.27 -26.88
C GLU A 176 -13.99 15.10 -27.50
N GLU A 177 -13.29 16.23 -27.69
CA GLU A 177 -11.84 16.27 -27.43
C GLU A 177 -11.63 15.72 -26.01
N VAL A 178 -11.37 14.41 -25.89
CA VAL A 178 -11.15 13.78 -24.59
C VAL A 178 -9.92 14.44 -23.99
N ALA A 179 -10.15 15.34 -23.03
CA ALA A 179 -9.11 16.06 -22.33
C ALA A 179 -8.09 15.06 -21.78
N GLY A 180 -6.87 15.11 -22.31
CA GLY A 180 -5.75 14.24 -21.94
C GLY A 180 -5.66 14.08 -20.43
N HIS A 181 -5.54 12.83 -19.99
CA HIS A 181 -5.30 12.53 -18.59
C HIS A 181 -3.91 13.01 -18.19
N ARG A 182 -3.72 13.40 -16.93
CA ARG A 182 -2.41 13.84 -16.40
C ARG A 182 -1.95 12.88 -15.31
N ALA A 183 -0.71 12.41 -15.42
CA ALA A 183 -0.18 11.39 -14.54
C ALA A 183 0.87 11.92 -13.55
N LEU A 184 0.77 11.46 -12.31
CA LEU A 184 1.84 11.52 -11.32
C LEU A 184 2.56 10.18 -11.29
N ILE A 185 3.88 10.17 -11.46
CA ILE A 185 4.69 8.95 -11.35
C ILE A 185 5.50 9.02 -10.06
N PHE A 186 5.19 8.12 -9.12
CA PHE A 186 5.88 7.97 -7.85
C PHE A 186 6.98 6.91 -7.96
N CYS A 187 8.21 7.32 -7.66
CA CYS A 187 9.38 6.44 -7.58
C CYS A 187 10.00 6.52 -6.18
N GLN A 188 10.54 5.41 -5.67
CA GLN A 188 11.28 5.46 -4.41
C GLN A 188 12.70 6.01 -4.61
N TRP A 189 13.35 5.59 -5.70
CA TRP A 189 14.75 5.93 -5.98
C TRP A 189 14.87 7.11 -6.96
N LYS A 190 15.75 8.06 -6.65
CA LYS A 190 16.11 9.17 -7.56
C LYS A 190 16.66 8.67 -8.89
N THR A 191 17.37 7.53 -8.87
CA THR A 191 17.93 6.91 -10.08
C THR A 191 16.82 6.35 -10.99
N SER A 192 15.77 5.74 -10.40
CA SER A 192 14.60 5.28 -11.16
C SER A 192 13.83 6.48 -11.74
N ALA A 193 13.66 7.57 -10.97
CA ALA A 193 13.01 8.79 -11.44
C ALA A 193 13.74 9.42 -12.64
N LYS A 194 15.08 9.53 -12.58
CA LYS A 194 15.90 10.01 -13.70
C LYS A 194 15.78 9.10 -14.91
N LEU A 195 15.83 7.78 -14.72
CA LEU A 195 15.67 6.82 -15.80
C LEU A 195 14.33 6.99 -16.52
N VAL A 196 13.23 7.14 -15.78
CA VAL A 196 11.90 7.39 -16.35
C VAL A 196 11.89 8.73 -17.12
N SER A 197 12.47 9.79 -16.56
CA SER A 197 12.64 11.08 -17.25
C SER A 197 13.40 10.92 -18.57
N ASP A 198 14.52 10.21 -18.56
CA ASP A 198 15.36 10.05 -19.74
C ASP A 198 14.65 9.23 -20.83
N LYS A 199 13.88 8.21 -20.45
CA LYS A 199 13.03 7.44 -21.37
C LYS A 199 11.85 8.22 -21.94
N LEU A 200 11.26 9.14 -21.16
CA LEU A 200 10.22 10.06 -21.64
C LEU A 200 10.79 11.12 -22.60
N LYS A 201 12.04 11.56 -22.39
CA LYS A 201 12.74 12.49 -23.31
C LYS A 201 13.15 11.81 -24.61
N SER A 202 13.62 10.56 -24.53
CA SER A 202 14.08 9.81 -25.70
C SER A 202 12.94 9.37 -26.62
N GLY A 203 11.68 9.46 -26.16
CA GLY A 203 10.51 9.02 -26.92
C GLY A 203 10.37 7.50 -27.03
N GLU A 204 11.10 6.72 -26.22
CA GLU A 204 11.02 5.25 -26.21
C GLU A 204 9.60 4.74 -25.84
N PHE A 205 8.83 5.61 -25.18
CA PHE A 205 7.43 5.41 -24.83
C PHE A 205 6.42 5.79 -25.93
N GLY A 206 6.85 6.24 -27.11
CA GLY A 206 6.00 6.55 -28.27
C GLY A 206 6.09 8.00 -28.72
N SER A 207 6.07 8.96 -27.80
CA SER A 207 6.24 10.39 -28.08
C SER A 207 7.04 11.09 -26.97
N VAL A 208 7.63 12.25 -27.29
CA VAL A 208 8.24 13.12 -26.28
C VAL A 208 7.13 13.75 -25.45
N VAL A 209 7.02 13.34 -24.19
CA VAL A 209 6.00 13.86 -23.27
C VAL A 209 6.60 14.99 -22.43
N PRO A 210 5.98 16.18 -22.38
CA PRO A 210 6.39 17.25 -21.49
C PRO A 210 6.21 16.80 -20.04
N HIS A 211 7.32 16.73 -19.30
CA HIS A 211 7.31 16.30 -17.91
C HIS A 211 8.15 17.20 -17.03
N LEU A 212 7.79 17.22 -15.75
CA LEU A 212 8.57 17.83 -14.68
C LEU A 212 9.06 16.74 -13.73
N MET A 213 10.20 16.97 -13.10
CA MET A 213 10.78 16.04 -12.12
C MET A 213 11.02 16.76 -10.79
N LEU A 214 10.40 16.25 -9.73
CA LEU A 214 10.56 16.73 -8.36
C LEU A 214 11.32 15.72 -7.49
N ASP A 215 12.63 15.95 -7.44
CA ASP A 215 13.55 15.18 -6.61
C ASP A 215 13.91 15.90 -5.32
N GLY A 216 14.40 15.13 -4.33
CA GLY A 216 14.86 15.69 -3.05
C GLY A 216 16.07 16.64 -3.14
N ASN A 217 16.70 16.76 -4.33
CA ASN A 217 17.79 17.72 -4.56
C ASN A 217 17.27 19.12 -4.92
N VAL A 218 16.02 19.24 -5.37
CA VAL A 218 15.43 20.54 -5.72
C VAL A 218 15.22 21.35 -4.43
N PRO A 219 15.66 22.61 -4.37
CA PRO A 219 15.45 23.49 -3.21
C PRO A 219 13.96 23.62 -2.84
N PRO A 220 13.61 23.73 -1.55
CA PRO A 220 12.20 23.83 -1.12
C PRO A 220 11.40 24.98 -1.76
N GLU A 221 12.04 26.11 -2.05
CA GLU A 221 11.39 27.29 -2.66
C GLU A 221 10.92 27.00 -4.09
N GLU A 222 11.76 26.35 -4.89
CA GLU A 222 11.44 25.98 -6.27
C GLU A 222 10.35 24.91 -6.34
N ARG A 223 10.25 24.02 -5.34
CA ARG A 223 9.23 22.95 -5.32
C ARG A 223 7.81 23.50 -5.39
N MET A 224 7.53 24.56 -4.63
CA MET A 224 6.19 25.18 -4.63
C MET A 224 5.89 25.85 -5.98
N SER A 225 6.88 26.52 -6.58
CA SER A 225 6.76 27.11 -7.92
C SER A 225 6.51 26.05 -9.00
N MET A 226 7.22 24.92 -8.95
CA MET A 226 7.02 23.80 -9.88
C MET A 226 5.65 23.14 -9.74
N VAL A 227 5.15 22.98 -8.50
CA VAL A 227 3.80 22.45 -8.25
C VAL A 227 2.73 23.42 -8.76
N HIS A 228 2.92 24.72 -8.54
CA HIS A 228 2.02 25.73 -9.08
C HIS A 228 1.97 25.69 -10.60
N ARG A 229 3.16 25.64 -11.23
CA ARG A 229 3.30 25.49 -12.68
C ARG A 229 2.59 24.25 -13.20
N PHE A 230 2.72 23.09 -12.55
CA PHE A 230 2.01 21.87 -12.96
C PHE A 230 0.48 21.99 -12.83
N ASN A 231 -0.01 22.69 -11.81
CA ASN A 231 -1.45 22.87 -11.61
C ASN A 231 -2.06 23.88 -12.61
N GLU A 232 -1.34 24.95 -12.94
CA GLU A 232 -1.78 25.99 -13.88
C GLU A 232 -1.59 25.61 -15.35
N ASP A 233 -0.41 25.05 -15.68
CA ASP A 233 -0.01 24.77 -17.05
C ASP A 233 -0.52 23.39 -17.48
N LYS A 234 -1.58 23.39 -18.30
CA LYS A 234 -2.18 22.17 -18.83
C LYS A 234 -1.36 21.51 -19.95
N THR A 235 -0.26 22.14 -20.38
CA THR A 235 0.64 21.55 -21.39
C THR A 235 1.57 20.48 -20.82
N ILE A 236 1.62 20.34 -19.49
CA ILE A 236 2.48 19.37 -18.81
C ILE A 236 1.64 18.15 -18.42
N ASP A 237 1.89 17.03 -19.09
CA ASP A 237 1.09 15.83 -18.93
C ASP A 237 1.56 14.96 -17.76
N VAL A 238 2.87 14.97 -17.46
CA VAL A 238 3.46 14.07 -16.47
C VAL A 238 4.30 14.82 -15.44
N LEU A 239 4.11 14.49 -14.16
CA LEU A 239 4.98 14.91 -13.07
C LEU A 239 5.58 13.69 -12.37
N ILE A 240 6.90 13.55 -12.48
CA ILE A 240 7.67 12.50 -11.82
C ILE A 240 8.12 13.02 -10.47
N LEU A 241 7.94 12.23 -9.43
CA LEU A 241 8.25 12.65 -8.07
C LEU A 241 8.69 11.47 -7.22
N THR A 242 9.56 11.77 -6.25
CA THR A 242 9.97 10.75 -5.29
C THR A 242 8.97 10.67 -4.15
N THR A 243 8.61 9.47 -3.69
CA THR A 243 7.61 9.26 -2.62
C THR A 243 7.92 10.06 -1.36
N HIS A 244 9.21 10.23 -1.05
CA HIS A 244 9.68 11.07 0.05
C HIS A 244 9.34 12.56 -0.11
N VAL A 245 9.48 13.13 -1.31
CA VAL A 245 9.16 14.54 -1.59
C VAL A 245 7.65 14.72 -1.72
N GLY A 246 6.97 13.77 -2.36
CA GLY A 246 5.51 13.73 -2.46
C GLY A 246 4.81 13.67 -1.10
N GLY A 247 5.46 13.14 -0.07
CA GLY A 247 4.93 13.12 1.31
C GLY A 247 4.84 14.51 1.99
N VAL A 248 5.46 15.56 1.47
CA VAL A 248 5.65 16.86 2.16
C VAL A 248 4.51 17.85 1.91
N GLY A 249 3.24 17.44 2.07
CA GLY A 249 2.14 18.42 2.13
C GLY A 249 1.74 19.12 0.82
N LEU A 250 2.31 18.74 -0.33
CA LEU A 250 2.04 19.35 -1.64
C LEU A 250 0.59 19.11 -2.13
N ASN A 251 0.03 20.04 -2.90
CA ASN A 251 -1.30 19.91 -3.49
C ASN A 251 -1.18 19.68 -5.00
N LEU A 252 -1.49 18.46 -5.46
CA LEU A 252 -1.33 18.02 -6.85
C LEU A 252 -2.70 17.69 -7.47
N THR A 253 -3.66 18.60 -7.31
CA THR A 253 -5.05 18.42 -7.76
C THR A 253 -5.20 18.45 -9.28
N GLY A 254 -4.15 18.85 -10.02
CA GLY A 254 -4.16 18.85 -11.48
C GLY A 254 -4.17 17.44 -12.09
N ALA A 255 -3.62 16.44 -11.41
CA ALA A 255 -3.50 15.09 -11.94
C ALA A 255 -4.66 14.20 -11.52
N ASP A 256 -5.17 13.41 -12.46
CA ASP A 256 -6.21 12.42 -12.26
C ASP A 256 -5.66 10.99 -12.21
N THR A 257 -4.50 10.75 -12.82
CA THR A 257 -3.83 9.44 -12.78
C THR A 257 -2.62 9.47 -11.85
N VAL A 258 -2.47 8.44 -11.03
CA VAL A 258 -1.34 8.24 -10.12
C VAL A 258 -0.75 6.87 -10.37
N ILE A 259 0.53 6.79 -10.73
CA ILE A 259 1.22 5.55 -11.03
C ILE A 259 2.35 5.37 -10.01
N PHE A 260 2.36 4.24 -9.31
CA PHE A 260 3.48 3.82 -8.48
C PHE A 260 4.34 2.84 -9.26
N LEU A 261 5.59 3.22 -9.52
CA LEU A 261 6.60 2.29 -10.03
C LEU A 261 7.10 1.36 -8.92
N ASP A 262 7.14 1.88 -7.69
CA ASP A 262 7.73 1.25 -6.52
C ASP A 262 6.86 1.50 -5.28
N HIS A 263 6.90 0.56 -4.33
CA HIS A 263 6.16 0.63 -3.06
C HIS A 263 7.06 0.74 -1.83
N ASP A 264 6.69 1.57 -0.85
CA ASP A 264 7.39 1.61 0.44
C ASP A 264 6.93 0.45 1.34
N TRP A 265 7.78 0.04 2.29
CA TRP A 265 7.43 -0.96 3.29
C TRP A 265 6.34 -0.48 4.26
N ASN A 266 6.16 0.84 4.34
CA ASN A 266 5.09 1.47 5.09
C ASN A 266 3.97 1.92 4.14
N PRO A 267 2.80 1.24 4.12
CA PRO A 267 1.68 1.60 3.25
C PRO A 267 1.15 3.02 3.49
N MET A 268 1.38 3.60 4.67
CA MET A 268 0.90 4.94 4.99
C MET A 268 1.56 6.03 4.12
N LYS A 269 2.81 5.81 3.67
CA LYS A 269 3.48 6.77 2.78
C LYS A 269 2.84 6.79 1.40
N ASP A 270 2.50 5.62 0.87
CA ASP A 270 1.84 5.47 -0.42
C ASP A 270 0.41 6.05 -0.36
N LEU A 271 -0.34 5.79 0.71
CA LEU A 271 -1.64 6.43 0.94
C LEU A 271 -1.55 7.95 1.02
N GLN A 272 -0.52 8.48 1.71
CA GLN A 272 -0.29 9.92 1.81
C GLN A 272 0.03 10.54 0.44
N ALA A 273 0.78 9.82 -0.40
CA ALA A 273 1.10 10.19 -1.77
C ALA A 273 -0.15 10.26 -2.66
N ILE A 274 -1.02 9.25 -2.60
CA ILE A 274 -2.32 9.24 -3.30
C ILE A 274 -3.19 10.43 -2.86
N ASP A 275 -3.23 10.69 -1.56
CA ASP A 275 -3.99 11.79 -0.97
C ASP A 275 -3.49 13.19 -1.38
N ARG A 276 -2.36 13.31 -2.11
CA ARG A 276 -1.92 14.57 -2.71
C ARG A 276 -2.73 14.94 -3.96
N ALA A 277 -3.15 13.93 -4.73
CA ALA A 277 -4.00 14.07 -5.91
C ALA A 277 -5.49 13.93 -5.55
N HIS A 278 -5.83 12.95 -4.71
CA HIS A 278 -7.18 12.75 -4.19
C HIS A 278 -7.48 13.72 -3.04
N ARG A 279 -7.67 14.99 -3.40
CA ARG A 279 -7.84 16.10 -2.46
C ARG A 279 -8.96 17.03 -2.91
N LEU A 280 -9.47 17.82 -1.97
CA LEU A 280 -10.38 18.94 -2.21
C LEU A 280 -9.88 19.79 -3.39
N GLY A 281 -10.75 19.99 -4.38
CA GLY A 281 -10.42 20.67 -5.64
C GLY A 281 -10.24 19.73 -6.84
N GLN A 282 -10.19 18.41 -6.61
CA GLN A 282 -10.24 17.43 -7.69
C GLN A 282 -11.69 17.25 -8.19
N THR A 283 -11.87 17.30 -9.50
CA THR A 283 -13.16 17.13 -10.18
C THR A 283 -13.27 15.82 -10.95
N ARG A 284 -12.14 15.21 -11.33
CA ARG A 284 -12.08 13.93 -12.07
C ARG A 284 -11.82 12.77 -11.12
N ASN A 285 -12.33 11.59 -11.47
CA ASN A 285 -12.04 10.35 -10.76
C ASN A 285 -10.52 10.10 -10.74
N VAL A 286 -9.99 9.70 -9.60
CA VAL A 286 -8.56 9.47 -9.43
C VAL A 286 -8.26 7.99 -9.63
N ASN A 287 -7.51 7.68 -10.69
CA ASN A 287 -7.05 6.32 -10.98
C ASN A 287 -5.65 6.11 -10.41
N VAL A 288 -5.50 5.12 -9.53
CA VAL A 288 -4.22 4.76 -8.91
C VAL A 288 -3.79 3.40 -9.45
N TYR A 289 -2.65 3.37 -10.15
CA TYR A 289 -2.03 2.16 -10.66
C TYR A 289 -0.81 1.80 -9.81
N ARG A 290 -0.73 0.55 -9.38
CA ARG A 290 0.38 0.01 -8.59
C ARG A 290 1.08 -1.08 -9.40
N LEU A 291 2.27 -0.79 -9.91
CA LEU A 291 3.05 -1.76 -10.69
C LEU A 291 3.73 -2.76 -9.74
N ILE A 292 3.38 -4.03 -9.86
CA ILE A 292 3.89 -5.09 -8.99
C ILE A 292 4.48 -6.20 -9.84
N THR A 293 5.74 -6.54 -9.61
CA THR A 293 6.38 -7.62 -10.36
C THR A 293 6.12 -8.98 -9.71
N GLN A 294 5.47 -9.90 -10.43
CA GLN A 294 5.11 -11.23 -9.92
C GLN A 294 6.34 -12.08 -9.59
N GLY A 295 6.27 -12.88 -8.51
CA GLY A 295 7.32 -13.82 -8.12
C GLY A 295 8.58 -13.14 -7.56
N THR A 296 8.50 -11.86 -7.18
CA THR A 296 9.62 -11.08 -6.68
C THR A 296 9.46 -10.69 -5.20
N VAL A 297 10.44 -9.95 -4.67
CA VAL A 297 10.35 -9.36 -3.32
C VAL A 297 9.16 -8.38 -3.22
N GLU A 298 8.73 -7.77 -4.32
CA GLU A 298 7.68 -6.72 -4.30
C GLU A 298 6.32 -7.27 -3.91
N GLU A 299 5.95 -8.43 -4.43
CA GLU A 299 4.71 -9.13 -4.08
C GLU A 299 4.65 -9.39 -2.56
N LYS A 300 5.78 -9.79 -1.97
CA LYS A 300 5.91 -9.99 -0.52
C LYS A 300 5.83 -8.67 0.26
N VAL A 301 6.40 -7.59 -0.27
CA VAL A 301 6.28 -6.26 0.34
C VAL A 301 4.82 -5.82 0.34
N MET A 302 4.10 -6.05 -0.76
CA MET A 302 2.69 -5.70 -0.90
C MET A 302 1.78 -6.55 -0.02
N SER A 303 2.01 -7.86 0.07
CA SER A 303 1.24 -8.72 0.98
C SER A 303 1.45 -8.30 2.44
N LEU A 304 2.68 -7.97 2.84
CA LEU A 304 2.98 -7.43 4.16
C LEU A 304 2.37 -6.04 4.38
N ALA A 305 2.34 -5.18 3.36
CA ALA A 305 1.72 -3.88 3.43
C ALA A 305 0.19 -3.99 3.64
N LYS A 306 -0.47 -4.88 2.87
CA LYS A 306 -1.89 -5.22 3.02
C LYS A 306 -2.17 -5.81 4.40
N PHE A 307 -1.33 -6.72 4.87
CA PHE A 307 -1.42 -7.28 6.22
C PHE A 307 -1.34 -6.20 7.31
N LYS A 308 -0.37 -5.28 7.22
CA LYS A 308 -0.24 -4.16 8.16
C LYS A 308 -1.46 -3.24 8.14
N LEU A 309 -1.99 -2.95 6.95
CA LEU A 309 -3.14 -2.08 6.77
C LEU A 309 -4.41 -2.73 7.34
N ASN A 310 -4.64 -4.01 7.04
CA ASN A 310 -5.76 -4.78 7.58
C ASN A 310 -5.67 -4.90 9.10
N THR A 311 -4.48 -5.19 9.63
CA THR A 311 -4.25 -5.25 11.09
C THR A 311 -4.54 -3.90 11.75
N ALA A 312 -4.10 -2.80 11.12
CA ALA A 312 -4.38 -1.46 11.62
C ALA A 312 -5.88 -1.12 11.54
N GLN A 313 -6.57 -1.49 10.47
CA GLN A 313 -8.01 -1.31 10.35
C GLN A 313 -8.77 -2.11 11.41
N ALA A 314 -8.41 -3.38 11.63
CA ALA A 314 -9.00 -4.23 12.66
C ALA A 314 -8.77 -3.68 14.08
N LEU A 315 -7.66 -2.98 14.33
CA LEU A 315 -7.35 -2.39 15.64
C LEU A 315 -8.05 -1.05 15.89
N ILE A 316 -8.33 -0.27 14.84
CA ILE A 316 -8.78 1.13 14.96
C ILE A 316 -10.24 1.30 14.50
N GLY A 317 -10.89 0.25 14.00
CA GLY A 317 -12.34 0.24 13.75
C GLY A 317 -13.11 0.23 15.07
N ALA A 318 -13.93 1.25 15.30
CA ALA A 318 -15.13 1.11 16.13
C ALA A 318 -16.14 0.14 15.48
N ASP A 319 -15.93 -0.21 14.21
CA ASP A 319 -16.65 -1.22 13.44
C ASP A 319 -16.05 -2.63 13.63
N ASN A 320 -16.15 -3.18 14.85
CA ASN A 320 -16.03 -4.64 15.04
C ASN A 320 -17.21 -5.42 14.39
N THR A 321 -18.17 -4.72 13.80
CA THR A 321 -19.32 -5.29 13.07
C THR A 321 -18.90 -6.08 11.83
N SER A 322 -17.82 -5.69 11.15
CA SER A 322 -17.38 -6.40 9.93
C SER A 322 -16.50 -7.63 10.19
N MET A 323 -15.97 -7.80 11.41
CA MET A 323 -15.22 -9.01 11.79
C MET A 323 -16.14 -10.18 12.17
N MET A 324 -17.42 -9.91 12.47
CA MET A 324 -18.43 -10.96 12.71
C MET A 324 -19.03 -11.52 11.42
N THR A 325 -18.90 -10.78 10.30
CA THR A 325 -19.40 -11.21 8.98
C THR A 325 -18.34 -11.86 8.11
N MET A 326 -17.05 -11.79 8.49
CA MET A 326 -15.99 -12.52 7.80
C MET A 326 -15.92 -13.95 8.35
N GLU A 327 -16.13 -14.93 7.49
CA GLU A 327 -16.01 -16.34 7.82
C GLU A 327 -14.60 -16.61 8.36
N THR A 328 -14.47 -17.38 9.43
CA THR A 328 -13.19 -17.71 10.08
C THR A 328 -12.18 -18.36 9.11
N GLY A 329 -12.66 -18.94 8.01
CA GLY A 329 -11.85 -19.42 6.89
C GLY A 329 -11.17 -18.31 6.08
N GLU A 330 -11.84 -17.19 5.81
CA GLU A 330 -11.24 -16.04 5.12
C GLU A 330 -10.18 -15.33 5.98
N LEU A 331 -10.44 -15.24 7.28
CA LEU A 331 -9.46 -14.72 8.25
C LEU A 331 -8.21 -15.61 8.28
N MET A 332 -8.37 -16.94 8.30
CA MET A 332 -7.23 -17.87 8.23
C MET A 332 -6.51 -17.82 6.88
N ASN A 333 -7.24 -17.63 5.77
CA ASN A 333 -6.65 -17.42 4.46
C ASN A 333 -5.86 -16.10 4.36
N MET A 334 -6.23 -15.06 5.11
CA MET A 334 -5.42 -13.84 5.24
C MET A 334 -4.10 -14.06 6.02
N PHE A 335 -3.99 -15.12 6.82
CA PHE A 335 -2.78 -15.49 7.57
C PHE A 335 -1.91 -16.53 6.86
N THR A 336 -2.44 -17.26 5.87
CA THR A 336 -1.67 -18.15 5.01
C THR A 336 -1.15 -17.40 3.80
N LEU A 337 0.17 -17.42 3.58
CA LEU A 337 0.78 -16.89 2.36
C LEU A 337 0.37 -17.77 1.17
N ASP A 338 -0.04 -17.15 0.06
CA ASP A 338 -0.34 -17.83 -1.20
C ASP A 338 0.88 -18.69 -1.61
N GLY A 339 0.71 -20.02 -1.51
CA GLY A 339 1.77 -20.99 -1.73
C GLY A 339 1.63 -22.31 -0.96
N ASP A 340 0.73 -22.41 0.02
CA ASP A 340 0.55 -23.63 0.84
C ASP A 340 -0.79 -24.36 0.61
N GLU A 341 -1.43 -24.17 -0.54
CA GLU A 341 -2.62 -24.94 -0.90
C GLU A 341 -2.27 -26.27 -1.59
N LYS A 342 -2.24 -27.36 -0.80
CA LYS A 342 -2.61 -28.68 -1.32
C LYS A 342 -4.11 -28.67 -1.60
N LYS A 343 -4.50 -28.51 -2.87
CA LYS A 343 -5.88 -28.72 -3.36
C LYS A 343 -6.44 -30.05 -2.84
N PRO A 344 -7.54 -30.07 -2.06
CA PRO A 344 -8.26 -31.32 -1.83
C PRO A 344 -9.08 -31.63 -3.09
N SER A 345 -8.90 -32.84 -3.60
CA SER A 345 -9.64 -33.41 -4.71
C SER A 345 -11.13 -33.50 -4.40
N VAL A 346 -11.95 -32.85 -5.23
CA VAL A 346 -13.40 -33.05 -5.29
C VAL A 346 -13.67 -34.44 -5.85
N SER A 347 -14.28 -35.34 -5.06
CA SER A 347 -14.95 -36.52 -5.56
C SER A 347 -16.46 -36.37 -5.40
N SER A 348 -17.11 -36.59 -6.54
CA SER A 348 -18.54 -36.51 -6.83
C SER A 348 -19.40 -37.54 -6.09
N GLY A 349 -20.62 -37.15 -5.72
CA GLY A 349 -21.78 -38.07 -5.80
C GLY A 349 -22.90 -37.86 -4.78
N GLY A 350 -24.06 -37.37 -5.24
CA GLY A 350 -25.38 -37.80 -4.73
C GLY A 350 -26.26 -36.74 -4.03
N THR A 351 -27.22 -36.19 -4.78
CA THR A 351 -28.40 -35.42 -4.29
C THR A 351 -29.59 -36.38 -3.98
N PRO A 352 -30.79 -35.95 -3.53
CA PRO A 352 -31.21 -35.54 -2.16
C PRO A 352 -32.46 -36.32 -1.62
N ALA A 353 -32.73 -36.40 -0.30
CA ALA A 353 -34.09 -36.73 0.20
C ALA A 353 -34.39 -36.49 1.71
N LYS A 354 -35.39 -35.63 1.96
CA LYS A 354 -36.56 -35.71 2.89
C LYS A 354 -36.45 -36.17 4.39
N LYS A 355 -36.99 -35.26 5.23
CA LYS A 355 -38.06 -35.39 6.27
C LYS A 355 -37.74 -35.77 7.75
N LEU A 356 -38.21 -34.84 8.61
CA LEU A 356 -39.03 -34.97 9.84
C LEU A 356 -38.41 -35.22 11.25
N LYS A 357 -38.69 -34.23 12.12
CA LYS A 357 -39.26 -34.26 13.49
C LYS A 357 -38.48 -34.82 14.70
N SER A 358 -38.21 -33.87 15.62
CA SER A 358 -38.48 -33.84 17.07
C SER A 358 -38.15 -35.05 17.97
N SER A 359 -37.29 -34.82 18.96
CA SER A 359 -37.52 -35.21 20.36
C SER A 359 -36.51 -34.51 21.28
N GLY A 360 -37.01 -33.91 22.36
CA GLY A 360 -36.18 -33.28 23.39
C GLY A 360 -35.39 -34.29 24.22
N GLY A 361 -34.31 -33.79 24.82
CA GLY A 361 -33.51 -34.48 25.81
C GLY A 361 -32.51 -33.48 26.39
N GLY A 362 -32.82 -32.95 27.58
CA GLY A 362 -31.96 -32.02 28.28
C GLY A 362 -30.63 -32.64 28.67
N GLY A 363 -29.55 -31.91 28.39
CA GLY A 363 -28.20 -32.18 28.87
C GLY A 363 -27.53 -30.83 29.13
N SER A 364 -27.37 -30.51 30.41
CA SER A 364 -26.73 -29.30 30.91
C SER A 364 -25.26 -29.26 30.47
N ALA A 365 -24.89 -28.25 29.70
CA ALA A 365 -23.52 -27.80 29.52
C ALA A 365 -23.56 -26.27 29.49
N GLY A 366 -23.00 -25.64 30.54
CA GLY A 366 -22.96 -24.19 30.71
C GLY A 366 -22.27 -23.55 29.51
N GLY A 367 -23.06 -22.89 28.67
CA GLY A 367 -22.57 -22.00 27.64
C GLY A 367 -21.89 -20.83 28.30
N VAL A 368 -20.63 -20.60 27.94
CA VAL A 368 -19.97 -19.31 28.09
C VAL A 368 -20.87 -18.31 27.39
N GLU A 369 -21.50 -17.41 28.14
CA GLU A 369 -22.10 -16.21 27.55
C GLU A 369 -20.93 -15.45 26.90
N GLU A 370 -20.85 -15.60 25.58
CA GLU A 370 -19.99 -14.80 24.73
C GLU A 370 -20.37 -13.34 25.02
N VAL A 371 -19.43 -12.59 25.59
CA VAL A 371 -19.66 -11.22 26.02
C VAL A 371 -19.99 -10.42 24.76
N ASP A 372 -21.28 -10.13 24.59
CA ASP A 372 -21.79 -9.27 23.53
C ASP A 372 -21.35 -7.83 23.78
N LEU A 373 -20.13 -7.52 23.32
CA LEU A 373 -19.54 -6.19 23.36
C LEU A 373 -20.39 -5.16 22.58
N ALA A 374 -21.33 -5.60 21.73
CA ALA A 374 -22.15 -4.71 20.92
C ALA A 374 -23.19 -3.93 21.74
N ASN A 375 -23.70 -4.50 22.83
CA ASN A 375 -24.73 -3.87 23.66
C ASN A 375 -24.18 -3.00 24.80
N MET A 376 -22.86 -2.78 24.84
CA MET A 376 -22.23 -1.98 25.89
C MET A 376 -22.16 -0.48 25.57
N TRP A 377 -22.52 -0.07 24.35
CA TRP A 377 -22.30 1.29 23.84
C TRP A 377 -23.54 1.84 23.16
N ASP A 378 -23.99 3.01 23.65
CA ASP A 378 -25.01 3.83 23.03
C ASP A 378 -24.31 5.08 22.47
N GLU A 379 -24.62 5.46 21.21
CA GLU A 379 -24.06 6.65 20.56
C GLU A 379 -24.35 7.93 21.38
N SER A 380 -25.41 7.91 22.19
CA SER A 380 -25.75 8.98 23.16
C SER A 380 -24.64 9.28 24.16
N GLN A 381 -23.74 8.31 24.45
CA GLN A 381 -22.62 8.53 25.36
C GLN A 381 -21.59 9.52 24.80
N TYR A 382 -21.56 9.79 23.50
CA TYR A 382 -20.69 10.80 22.90
C TYR A 382 -21.24 12.23 23.06
N ASP A 383 -22.56 12.37 23.19
CA ASP A 383 -23.20 13.67 23.40
C ASP A 383 -22.95 14.21 24.82
N ASP A 384 -22.78 13.33 25.81
CA ASP A 384 -22.45 13.71 27.19
C ASP A 384 -21.06 14.37 27.34
N PHE A 385 -20.17 14.19 26.36
CA PHE A 385 -18.78 14.70 26.40
C PHE A 385 -18.54 15.90 25.48
N GLN A 386 -19.60 16.63 25.11
CA GLN A 386 -19.45 17.94 24.47
C GLN A 386 -18.60 18.87 25.35
N VAL A 387 -17.57 19.47 24.75
CA VAL A 387 -16.51 20.27 25.41
C VAL A 387 -17.06 21.39 26.31
N GLY A 388 -18.29 21.86 26.06
CA GLY A 388 -18.96 22.89 26.86
C GLY A 388 -19.32 22.46 28.29
N SER A 389 -19.65 21.20 28.54
CA SER A 389 -19.97 20.69 29.90
C SER A 389 -18.69 20.44 30.72
N PHE A 390 -17.57 20.17 30.06
CA PHE A 390 -16.28 19.92 30.71
C PHE A 390 -15.66 21.19 31.32
N LEU A 391 -15.91 22.36 30.72
CA LEU A 391 -15.42 23.66 31.20
C LEU A 391 -16.24 24.24 32.37
N GLN A 392 -17.43 23.70 32.66
CA GLN A 392 -18.25 24.16 33.79
C GLN A 392 -17.92 23.47 35.12
N ASN A 393 -17.17 22.36 35.11
CA ASN A 393 -16.83 21.57 36.30
C ASN A 393 -15.34 21.57 36.68
N THR A 394 -14.58 22.55 36.16
CA THR A 394 -13.28 22.99 36.72
C THR A 394 -13.42 24.42 37.18
#